data_AF-Q7X1K8-F1
#
_entry.id   AF-Q7X1K8-F1
#
_cell.length_a   1.000
_cell.length_b   1.000
_cell.length_c   1.000
_cell.angle_alpha   90.00
_cell.angle_beta   90.00
_cell.angle_gamma   90.00
#
_symmetry.space_group_name_H-M   'P 1'
#
loop_
_entity.id
_entity.type
_entity.pdbx_description
1 polymer ?
#
loop_
_entity_poly.entity_id
_entity_poly.type
_entity_poly.pdbx_seq_one_letter_code
_entity_poly.pdbx_strand_id
1 'polypeptide(L)'
;MGEHTHRHSGDMASSLCWNCKGTLEEADLCGTCVKIQPFKEDRDYFDILGLPHRLVIDSGTLTEKFHEKSRLFHPDFHRMEASTEQEISLTNASRLNQAFKTLKDPFLRAAYYLALKKPGNPAIDPKKRLTGQDLMELMELKEELEGEVAVGHQEKAFARLLKEVRDLESSILESMKEIDFMGVWRGG
;
A
#
# COMPACT_ATOMS: atom_id res chain seq x y z
N MET A 1 -30.99 28.47 -18.62
CA MET A 1 -30.94 27.69 -19.88
C MET A 1 -29.57 28.00 -20.48
N GLY A 2 -28.52 27.31 -20.05
CA GLY A 2 -28.00 26.08 -20.67
C GLY A 2 -26.99 26.48 -21.76
N GLU A 3 -25.74 26.02 -21.85
CA GLU A 3 -24.97 24.95 -21.22
C GLU A 3 -23.48 25.36 -21.29
N HIS A 4 -22.74 25.19 -20.20
CA HIS A 4 -21.29 25.26 -20.19
C HIS A 4 -20.73 23.86 -20.48
N THR A 5 -20.33 23.60 -21.73
CA THR A 5 -19.54 22.41 -22.05
C THR A 5 -18.07 22.68 -21.74
N HIS A 6 -17.64 22.38 -20.52
CA HIS A 6 -16.21 22.26 -20.21
C HIS A 6 -15.66 20.98 -20.84
N ARG A 7 -14.87 21.14 -21.90
CA ARG A 7 -14.01 20.06 -22.44
C ARG A 7 -12.89 19.83 -21.42
N HIS A 8 -12.90 18.67 -20.75
CA HIS A 8 -11.71 18.16 -20.08
C HIS A 8 -10.79 17.53 -21.12
N SER A 9 -9.85 18.33 -21.63
CA SER A 9 -8.66 17.84 -22.32
C SER A 9 -7.63 17.47 -21.26
N GLY A 10 -7.60 16.19 -20.89
CA GLY A 10 -6.45 15.57 -20.24
C GLY A 10 -5.88 14.55 -21.22
N ASP A 11 -4.67 14.78 -21.71
CA ASP A 11 -3.93 13.82 -22.53
C ASP A 11 -3.76 12.52 -21.73
N MET A 12 -4.62 11.54 -22.00
CA MET A 12 -4.36 10.16 -21.59
C MET A 12 -3.21 9.67 -22.47
N ALA A 13 -2.01 9.59 -21.90
CA ALA A 13 -0.87 8.98 -22.56
C ALA A 13 -1.19 7.52 -22.88
N SER A 14 -1.71 7.28 -24.08
CA SER A 14 -2.00 5.97 -24.62
C SER A 14 -0.69 5.20 -24.78
N SER A 15 -0.49 4.15 -24.00
CA SER A 15 0.57 3.18 -24.27
C SER A 15 0.11 2.20 -25.35
N LEU A 16 1.06 1.64 -26.11
CA LEU A 16 0.76 0.62 -27.12
C LEU A 16 0.94 -0.77 -26.52
N CYS A 17 0.09 -1.72 -26.91
CA CYS A 17 0.24 -3.12 -26.54
C CYS A 17 1.57 -3.68 -27.04
N TRP A 18 2.32 -4.36 -26.16
CA TRP A 18 3.60 -4.95 -26.53
C TRP A 18 3.47 -5.97 -27.67
N ASN A 19 2.32 -6.67 -27.74
CA ASN A 19 2.03 -7.71 -28.73
C ASN A 19 1.41 -7.14 -30.02
N CYS A 20 0.18 -6.63 -29.95
CA CYS A 20 -0.59 -6.26 -31.16
C CYS A 20 -0.43 -4.81 -31.61
N LYS A 21 0.28 -3.97 -30.84
CA LYS A 21 0.46 -2.53 -31.08
C LYS A 21 -0.84 -1.71 -31.09
N GLY A 22 -1.96 -2.29 -30.64
CA GLY A 22 -3.20 -1.55 -30.39
C GLY A 22 -3.07 -0.59 -29.21
N THR A 23 -3.90 0.44 -29.20
CA THR A 23 -4.01 1.41 -28.11
C THR A 23 -4.46 0.75 -26.81
N LEU A 24 -3.78 1.05 -25.70
CA LEU A 24 -4.15 0.59 -24.36
C LEU A 24 -4.69 1.74 -23.51
N GLU A 25 -5.80 1.48 -22.84
CA GLU A 25 -6.36 2.31 -21.77
C GLU A 25 -6.08 1.60 -20.45
N GLU A 26 -4.92 1.89 -19.83
CA GLU A 26 -4.49 1.45 -18.49
C GLU A 26 -5.08 0.12 -17.99
N ALA A 27 -4.87 -0.93 -18.77
CA ALA A 27 -5.48 -2.24 -18.54
C ALA A 27 -4.43 -3.32 -18.26
N ASP A 28 -4.81 -4.25 -17.39
CA ASP A 28 -4.03 -5.45 -17.06
C ASP A 28 -3.94 -6.42 -18.26
N LEU A 29 -4.92 -6.34 -19.17
CA LEU A 29 -5.04 -7.12 -20.41
C LEU A 29 -5.26 -6.19 -21.61
N CYS A 30 -4.70 -6.54 -22.75
CA CYS A 30 -5.04 -5.83 -24.00
C CYS A 30 -6.48 -6.16 -24.44
N GLY A 31 -7.31 -5.14 -24.69
CA GLY A 31 -8.69 -5.36 -25.18
C GLY A 31 -8.79 -6.00 -26.57
N THR A 32 -7.73 -5.92 -27.38
CA THR A 32 -7.72 -6.47 -28.75
C THR A 32 -7.19 -7.90 -28.80
N CYS A 33 -6.04 -8.16 -28.18
CA CYS A 33 -5.37 -9.47 -28.27
C CYS A 33 -5.34 -10.26 -26.97
N VAL A 34 -5.92 -9.71 -25.89
CA VAL A 34 -6.08 -10.37 -24.57
C VAL A 34 -4.77 -10.74 -23.89
N LYS A 35 -3.61 -10.31 -24.42
CA LYS A 35 -2.30 -10.54 -23.79
C LYS A 35 -2.14 -9.69 -22.55
N ILE A 36 -1.56 -10.26 -21.49
CA ILE A 36 -1.24 -9.53 -20.26
C ILE A 36 -0.28 -8.39 -20.57
N GLN A 37 -0.46 -7.25 -19.92
CA GLN A 37 0.40 -6.08 -20.11
C GLN A 37 1.27 -5.84 -18.87
N PRO A 38 2.50 -5.32 -19.02
CA PRO A 38 3.31 -4.93 -17.88
C PRO A 38 2.64 -3.79 -17.12
N PHE A 39 2.68 -3.82 -15.79
CA PHE A 39 2.29 -2.65 -15.00
C PHE A 39 3.19 -1.47 -15.33
N LYS A 40 2.60 -0.29 -15.56
CA LYS A 40 3.37 0.95 -15.68
C LYS A 40 4.21 1.19 -14.41
N GLU A 41 5.36 1.84 -14.56
CA GLU A 41 6.29 2.06 -13.45
C GLU A 41 5.71 2.99 -12.37
N ASP A 42 4.92 3.98 -12.80
CA ASP A 42 4.24 4.96 -11.94
C ASP A 42 3.00 4.41 -11.23
N ARG A 43 2.50 3.23 -11.63
CA ARG A 43 1.34 2.61 -11.00
C ARG A 43 1.63 2.21 -9.55
N ASP A 44 0.87 2.77 -8.63
CA ASP A 44 1.06 2.54 -7.20
C ASP A 44 0.34 1.26 -6.71
N TYR A 45 0.52 0.91 -5.43
CA TYR A 45 -0.03 -0.33 -4.87
C TYR A 45 -1.56 -0.34 -4.76
N PHE A 46 -2.18 0.81 -4.57
CA PHE A 46 -3.65 0.90 -4.55
C PHE A 46 -4.17 0.67 -5.95
N ASP A 47 -3.57 1.29 -6.97
CA ASP A 47 -3.92 1.10 -8.37
C ASP A 47 -3.67 -0.35 -8.84
N ILE A 48 -2.56 -0.96 -8.44
CA ILE A 48 -2.23 -2.35 -8.75
C ILE A 48 -3.32 -3.28 -8.23
N LEU A 49 -3.81 -3.07 -7.00
CA LEU A 49 -4.89 -3.88 -6.41
C LEU A 49 -6.30 -3.42 -6.82
N GLY A 50 -6.42 -2.28 -7.52
CA GLY A 50 -7.72 -1.71 -7.89
C GLY A 50 -8.53 -1.25 -6.68
N LEU A 51 -7.85 -0.68 -5.68
CA LEU A 51 -8.43 -0.18 -4.44
C LEU A 51 -8.38 1.35 -4.42
N PRO A 52 -9.32 2.02 -3.76
CA PRO A 52 -9.21 3.45 -3.52
C PRO A 52 -8.03 3.73 -2.58
N HIS A 53 -7.37 4.87 -2.78
CA HIS A 53 -6.30 5.37 -1.91
C HIS A 53 -6.84 5.78 -0.54
N ARG A 54 -6.99 4.79 0.34
CA ARG A 54 -7.50 4.92 1.70
C ARG A 54 -6.60 4.20 2.69
N LEU A 55 -6.45 4.78 3.88
CA LEU A 55 -5.74 4.17 4.99
C LEU A 55 -6.55 3.06 5.67
N VAL A 56 -7.87 3.11 5.58
CA VAL A 56 -8.80 2.11 6.08
C VAL A 56 -9.29 1.28 4.92
N ILE A 57 -8.78 0.05 4.83
CA ILE A 57 -9.17 -0.95 3.84
C ILE A 57 -9.74 -2.15 4.57
N ASP A 58 -10.90 -2.61 4.10
CA ASP A 58 -11.48 -3.88 4.53
C ASP A 58 -10.57 -5.06 4.12
N SER A 59 -10.20 -5.90 5.07
CA SER A 59 -9.24 -6.99 4.86
C SER A 59 -9.78 -8.08 3.94
N GLY A 60 -11.11 -8.30 3.95
CA GLY A 60 -11.79 -9.21 3.04
C GLY A 60 -11.66 -8.74 1.59
N THR A 61 -12.01 -7.48 1.34
CA THR A 61 -11.93 -6.82 0.03
C THR A 61 -10.51 -6.82 -0.51
N LEU A 62 -9.51 -6.50 0.33
CA LEU A 62 -8.11 -6.55 -0.05
C LEU A 62 -7.67 -7.95 -0.49
N THR A 63 -8.07 -8.97 0.28
CA THR A 63 -7.73 -10.38 0.00
C THR A 63 -8.43 -10.88 -1.26
N GLU A 64 -9.70 -10.51 -1.46
CA GLU A 64 -10.47 -10.83 -2.66
C GLU A 64 -9.79 -10.25 -3.92
N LYS A 65 -9.45 -8.96 -3.89
CA LYS A 65 -8.78 -8.26 -5.00
C LYS A 65 -7.41 -8.85 -5.32
N PHE A 66 -6.67 -9.22 -4.28
CA PHE A 66 -5.40 -9.93 -4.44
C PHE A 66 -5.61 -11.25 -5.17
N HIS A 67 -6.52 -12.11 -4.71
CA HIS A 67 -6.77 -13.40 -5.34
C HIS A 67 -7.29 -13.28 -6.78
N GLU A 68 -8.15 -12.30 -7.07
CA GLU A 68 -8.62 -11.97 -8.42
C GLU A 68 -7.45 -11.72 -9.36
N LYS A 69 -6.53 -10.83 -8.98
CA LYS A 69 -5.37 -10.48 -9.80
C LYS A 69 -4.29 -11.55 -9.81
N SER A 70 -4.10 -12.30 -8.72
CA SER A 70 -3.17 -13.41 -8.68
C SER A 70 -3.52 -14.44 -9.76
N ARG A 71 -4.81 -14.75 -9.96
CA ARG A 71 -5.24 -15.68 -11.02
C ARG A 71 -4.85 -15.19 -12.42
N LEU A 72 -4.86 -13.88 -12.65
CA LEU A 72 -4.51 -13.28 -13.93
C LEU A 72 -3.01 -13.38 -14.24
N PHE A 73 -2.17 -13.14 -13.23
CA PHE A 73 -0.72 -13.01 -13.40
C PHE A 73 0.09 -14.21 -12.90
N HIS A 74 -0.53 -15.26 -12.37
CA HIS A 74 0.22 -16.37 -11.76
C HIS A 74 1.13 -17.05 -12.80
N PRO A 75 2.46 -17.17 -12.54
CA PRO A 75 3.42 -17.75 -13.48
C PRO A 75 3.04 -19.14 -13.99
N ASP A 76 2.41 -19.96 -13.13
CA ASP A 76 1.94 -21.29 -13.50
C ASP A 76 1.01 -21.34 -14.72
N PHE A 77 0.22 -20.30 -14.97
CA PHE A 77 -0.66 -20.21 -16.14
C PHE A 77 0.07 -19.74 -17.40
N HIS A 78 1.27 -19.18 -17.27
CA HIS A 78 2.04 -18.60 -18.37
C HIS A 78 3.29 -19.41 -18.74
N ARG A 79 3.58 -20.52 -18.05
CA ARG A 79 4.80 -21.36 -18.25
C ARG A 79 5.03 -21.85 -19.69
N MET A 80 3.98 -21.93 -20.51
CA MET A 80 4.06 -22.37 -21.91
C MET A 80 3.90 -21.22 -22.92
N GLU A 81 3.71 -19.98 -22.44
CA GLU A 81 3.55 -18.80 -23.30
C GLU A 81 4.91 -18.28 -23.81
N ALA A 82 4.88 -17.26 -24.67
CA ALA A 82 6.07 -16.58 -25.16
C ALA A 82 6.92 -16.02 -24.01
N SER A 83 8.24 -15.93 -24.20
CA SER A 83 9.18 -15.47 -23.17
C SER A 83 8.81 -14.11 -22.56
N THR A 84 8.34 -13.17 -23.40
CA THR A 84 7.89 -11.85 -22.94
C THR A 84 6.69 -11.94 -21.99
N GLU A 85 5.75 -12.84 -22.24
CA GLU A 85 4.56 -13.02 -21.40
C GLU A 85 4.91 -13.69 -20.06
N GLN A 86 5.85 -14.64 -20.07
CA GLN A 86 6.39 -15.23 -18.84
C GLN A 86 7.07 -14.18 -17.95
N GLU A 87 7.88 -13.29 -18.54
CA GLU A 87 8.55 -12.21 -17.83
C GLU A 87 7.57 -11.19 -17.25
N ILE A 88 6.56 -10.79 -18.02
CA ILE A 88 5.49 -9.89 -17.57
C ILE A 88 4.72 -10.54 -16.41
N SER A 89 4.34 -11.81 -16.54
CA SER A 89 3.64 -12.55 -15.49
C SER A 89 4.46 -12.59 -14.19
N LEU A 90 5.75 -12.93 -14.26
CA LEU A 90 6.64 -12.97 -13.10
C LEU A 90 6.77 -11.59 -12.43
N THR A 91 7.00 -10.55 -13.22
CA THR A 91 7.20 -9.18 -12.73
C THR A 91 5.92 -8.62 -12.10
N ASN A 92 4.77 -8.79 -12.77
CA ASN A 92 3.47 -8.36 -12.26
C ASN A 92 3.10 -9.12 -10.98
N ALA A 93 3.30 -10.44 -10.93
CA ALA A 93 3.05 -11.23 -9.72
C ALA A 93 3.90 -10.77 -8.53
N SER A 94 5.18 -10.46 -8.76
CA SER A 94 6.07 -9.91 -7.73
C SER A 94 5.56 -8.57 -7.19
N ARG A 95 5.23 -7.62 -8.08
CA ARG A 95 4.69 -6.31 -7.68
C ARG A 95 3.35 -6.44 -6.96
N LEU A 96 2.46 -7.33 -7.41
CA LEU A 96 1.17 -7.60 -6.77
C LEU A 96 1.36 -8.14 -5.34
N ASN A 97 2.31 -9.06 -5.15
CA ASN A 97 2.62 -9.59 -3.82
C ASN A 97 3.17 -8.51 -2.88
N GLN A 98 4.03 -7.62 -3.38
CA GLN A 98 4.53 -6.49 -2.62
C GLN A 98 3.40 -5.53 -2.24
N ALA A 99 2.53 -5.19 -3.19
CA ALA A 99 1.35 -4.35 -2.95
C ALA A 99 0.45 -4.95 -1.86
N PHE A 100 0.13 -6.24 -1.96
CA PHE A 100 -0.70 -6.91 -0.96
C PHE A 100 -0.05 -6.92 0.42
N LYS A 101 1.24 -7.27 0.52
CA LYS A 101 1.96 -7.27 1.79
C LYS A 101 1.97 -5.89 2.44
N THR A 102 2.23 -4.84 1.65
CA THR A 102 2.27 -3.46 2.15
C THR A 102 0.90 -2.95 2.56
N LEU A 103 -0.15 -3.19 1.78
CA LEU A 103 -1.49 -2.66 2.08
C LEU A 103 -2.25 -3.47 3.16
N LYS A 104 -1.82 -4.72 3.43
CA LYS A 104 -2.39 -5.58 4.47
C LYS A 104 -1.97 -5.14 5.87
N ASP A 105 -0.73 -4.69 6.02
CA ASP A 105 -0.22 -4.17 7.28
C ASP A 105 -0.61 -2.68 7.42
N PRO A 106 -1.35 -2.28 8.47
CA PRO A 106 -1.84 -0.91 8.61
C PRO A 106 -0.70 0.12 8.71
N PHE A 107 0.43 -0.23 9.33
CA PHE A 107 1.56 0.67 9.52
C PHE A 107 2.38 0.84 8.25
N LEU A 108 2.66 -0.26 7.54
CA LEU A 108 3.31 -0.20 6.22
C LEU A 108 2.43 0.55 5.22
N ARG A 109 1.11 0.34 5.26
CA ARG A 109 0.15 1.08 4.45
C ARG A 109 0.16 2.57 4.76
N ALA A 110 0.18 2.95 6.03
CA ALA A 110 0.25 4.36 6.43
C ALA A 110 1.55 5.02 5.95
N ALA A 111 2.69 4.36 6.16
CA ALA A 111 3.98 4.85 5.66
C ALA A 111 3.99 4.99 4.13
N TYR A 112 3.46 4.00 3.41
CA TYR A 112 3.35 4.02 1.96
C TYR A 112 2.44 5.15 1.45
N TYR A 113 1.25 5.29 2.03
CA TYR A 113 0.30 6.35 1.69
C TYR A 113 0.93 7.75 1.87
N LEU A 114 1.64 7.95 2.97
CA LEU A 114 2.34 9.20 3.23
C LEU A 114 3.45 9.43 2.20
N ALA A 115 4.21 8.39 1.83
CA ALA A 115 5.28 8.47 0.85
C ALA A 115 4.74 8.90 -0.54
N LEU A 116 3.55 8.41 -0.93
CA LEU A 116 2.86 8.86 -2.14
C LEU A 116 2.47 10.35 -2.07
N LYS A 117 2.01 10.83 -0.90
CA LYS A 117 1.57 12.23 -0.73
C LYS A 117 2.69 13.25 -0.67
N LYS A 118 3.85 12.88 -0.12
CA LYS A 118 5.01 13.77 0.00
C LYS A 118 6.28 13.05 -0.43
N PRO A 119 6.47 12.84 -1.75
CA PRO A 119 7.69 12.23 -2.27
C PRO A 119 8.93 12.99 -1.78
N GLY A 120 9.92 12.26 -1.25
CA GLY A 120 11.16 12.85 -0.76
C GLY A 120 11.09 13.50 0.63
N ASN A 121 9.98 13.38 1.36
CA ASN A 121 9.91 13.87 2.74
C ASN A 121 10.67 12.93 3.70
N PRO A 122 11.79 13.36 4.32
CA PRO A 122 12.56 12.53 5.25
C PRO A 122 11.81 12.23 6.55
N ALA A 123 10.64 12.87 6.78
CA ALA A 123 9.76 12.52 7.88
C ALA A 123 9.06 11.16 7.73
N ILE A 124 9.07 10.59 6.53
CA ILE A 124 8.40 9.34 6.17
C ILE A 124 9.44 8.24 5.91
N ASP A 125 10.69 8.46 6.34
CA ASP A 125 11.69 7.40 6.35
C ASP A 125 11.42 6.48 7.56
N PRO A 126 11.13 5.19 7.39
CA PRO A 126 11.02 4.25 8.51
C PRO A 126 12.33 4.12 9.32
N LYS A 127 13.46 4.65 8.81
CA LYS A 127 14.74 4.78 9.54
C LYS A 127 14.91 6.11 10.25
N LYS A 128 13.92 7.01 10.20
CA LYS A 128 13.99 8.30 10.89
C LYS A 128 14.10 8.05 12.39
N ARG A 129 15.06 8.74 13.01
CA ARG A 129 15.37 8.61 14.44
C ARG A 129 14.22 9.18 15.27
N LEU A 130 13.92 8.49 16.38
CA LEU A 130 13.05 8.97 17.45
C LEU A 130 13.43 10.41 17.84
N THR A 131 12.43 11.25 18.09
CA THR A 131 12.68 12.61 18.60
C THR A 131 13.26 12.54 20.01
N GLY A 132 13.84 13.66 20.49
CA GLY A 132 14.34 13.71 21.87
C GLY A 132 13.25 13.45 22.91
N GLN A 133 12.01 13.84 22.61
CA GLN A 133 10.86 13.55 23.45
C GLN A 133 10.51 12.06 23.41
N ASP A 134 10.40 11.46 22.21
CA ASP A 134 10.09 10.03 22.08
C ASP A 134 11.16 9.15 22.78
N LEU A 135 12.44 9.55 22.72
CA LEU A 135 13.53 8.87 23.42
C LEU A 135 13.38 8.95 24.94
N MET A 136 12.99 10.11 25.47
CA MET A 136 12.77 10.31 26.90
C MET A 136 11.62 9.42 27.39
N GLU A 137 10.48 9.46 26.69
CA GLU A 137 9.31 8.61 27.00
C GLU A 137 9.67 7.11 26.96
N LEU A 138 10.47 6.69 25.97
CA LEU A 138 10.93 5.30 25.87
C LEU A 138 11.89 4.91 27.01
N MET A 139 12.79 5.81 27.41
CA MET A 139 13.71 5.58 28.52
C MET A 139 12.96 5.45 29.85
N GLU A 140 12.01 6.34 30.13
CA GLU A 140 11.17 6.29 31.33
C GLU A 140 10.39 4.98 31.40
N LEU A 141 9.71 4.59 30.31
CA LEU A 141 8.99 3.31 30.25
C LEU A 141 9.93 2.12 30.49
N LYS A 142 11.14 2.15 29.90
CA LYS A 142 12.14 1.09 30.09
C LYS A 142 12.56 0.97 31.56
N GLU A 143 12.90 2.07 32.21
CA GLU A 143 13.33 2.08 33.61
C GLU A 143 12.24 1.53 34.54
N GLU A 144 10.98 1.88 34.30
CA GLU A 144 9.85 1.37 35.07
C GLU A 144 9.66 -0.14 34.89
N LEU A 145 9.75 -0.64 33.65
CA LEU A 145 9.65 -2.08 33.36
C LEU A 145 10.81 -2.86 33.98
N GLU A 146 12.03 -2.32 33.92
CA GLU A 146 13.21 -2.91 34.56
C GLU A 146 13.06 -2.96 36.09
N GLY A 147 12.48 -1.92 36.70
CA GLY A 147 12.15 -1.91 38.13
C GLY A 147 11.18 -3.01 38.54
N GLU A 148 10.13 -3.26 37.74
CA GLU A 148 9.18 -4.35 37.99
C GLU A 148 9.82 -5.74 37.83
N VAL A 149 10.66 -5.91 36.81
CA VAL A 149 11.41 -7.16 36.60
C VAL A 149 12.39 -7.41 37.75
N ALA A 150 13.09 -6.38 38.23
CA ALA A 150 14.07 -6.49 39.31
C ALA A 150 13.46 -6.98 40.64
N VAL A 151 12.18 -6.69 40.89
CA VAL A 151 11.46 -7.17 42.08
C VAL A 151 10.67 -8.47 41.84
N GLY A 152 10.87 -9.13 40.69
CA GLY A 152 10.26 -10.43 40.37
C GLY A 152 8.84 -10.35 39.80
N HIS A 153 8.42 -9.21 39.25
CA HIS A 153 7.09 -9.02 38.65
C HIS A 153 7.13 -9.07 37.11
N GLN A 154 7.78 -10.07 36.51
CA GLN A 154 7.94 -10.13 35.04
C GLN A 154 6.61 -10.16 34.29
N GLU A 155 5.60 -10.88 34.80
CA GLU A 155 4.29 -10.95 34.15
C GLU A 155 3.57 -9.60 34.14
N LYS A 156 3.74 -8.81 35.20
CA LYS A 156 3.18 -7.45 35.30
C LYS A 156 3.85 -6.51 34.29
N ALA A 157 5.17 -6.55 34.21
CA ALA A 157 5.95 -5.77 33.26
C ALA A 157 5.55 -6.11 31.82
N PHE A 158 5.43 -7.40 31.50
CA PHE A 158 5.00 -7.84 30.17
C PHE A 158 3.58 -7.41 29.84
N ALA A 159 2.64 -7.56 30.78
CA ALA A 159 1.25 -7.13 30.59
C ALA A 159 1.15 -5.62 30.36
N ARG A 160 1.97 -4.82 31.05
CA ARG A 160 2.06 -3.38 30.88
C ARG A 160 2.60 -3.01 29.50
N LEU A 161 3.72 -3.61 29.07
CA LEU A 161 4.28 -3.37 27.73
C LEU A 161 3.26 -3.68 26.62
N LEU A 162 2.55 -4.81 26.73
CA LEU A 162 1.49 -5.17 25.78
C LEU A 162 0.31 -4.18 25.78
N LYS A 163 0.03 -3.54 26.92
CA LYS A 163 -0.99 -2.49 27.00
C LYS A 163 -0.52 -1.23 26.26
N GLU A 164 0.70 -0.76 26.53
CA GLU A 164 1.25 0.45 25.88
C GLU A 164 1.30 0.29 24.36
N VAL A 165 1.76 -0.87 23.86
CA VAL A 165 1.77 -1.15 22.42
C VAL A 165 0.35 -1.08 21.84
N ARG A 166 -0.62 -1.76 22.46
CA ARG A 166 -2.02 -1.75 21.97
C ARG A 166 -2.66 -0.37 21.98
N ASP A 167 -2.38 0.44 23.01
CA ASP A 167 -2.91 1.79 23.13
C ASP A 167 -2.33 2.69 22.01
N LEU A 168 -1.03 2.57 21.73
CA LEU A 168 -0.38 3.25 20.60
C LEU A 168 -0.93 2.78 19.24
N GLU A 169 -1.06 1.46 19.03
CA GLU A 169 -1.64 0.91 17.80
C GLU A 169 -3.05 1.43 17.57
N SER A 170 -3.87 1.47 18.63
CA SER A 170 -5.25 1.97 18.56
C SER A 170 -5.30 3.46 18.20
N SER A 171 -4.42 4.27 18.78
CA SER A 171 -4.29 5.71 18.47
C SER A 171 -3.92 5.96 17.00
N ILE A 172 -2.96 5.18 16.47
CA ILE A 172 -2.57 5.26 15.06
C ILE A 172 -3.73 4.86 14.15
N LEU A 173 -4.42 3.76 14.46
CA LEU A 173 -5.57 3.29 13.67
C LEU A 173 -6.72 4.29 13.68
N GLU A 174 -6.94 5.00 14.79
CA GLU A 174 -7.97 6.05 14.84
C GLU A 174 -7.57 7.26 14.00
N SER A 175 -6.32 7.71 14.12
CA SER A 175 -5.77 8.79 13.27
C SER A 175 -5.90 8.46 11.78
N MET A 176 -5.67 7.20 11.39
CA MET A 176 -5.87 6.74 10.01
C MET A 176 -7.32 6.88 9.54
N LYS A 177 -8.31 6.59 10.39
CA LYS A 177 -9.74 6.79 10.06
C LYS A 177 -10.08 8.26 9.92
N GLU A 178 -9.55 9.12 10.78
CA GLU A 178 -9.76 10.56 10.72
C GLU A 178 -9.22 11.15 9.41
N ILE A 179 -7.99 10.76 9.02
CA ILE A 179 -7.38 11.19 7.75
C ILE A 179 -8.24 10.79 6.55
N ASP A 180 -8.76 9.55 6.54
CA ASP A 180 -9.66 9.09 5.49
C ASP A 180 -10.99 9.86 5.49
N PHE A 181 -11.57 10.11 6.67
CA PHE A 181 -12.81 10.88 6.83
C PHE A 181 -12.67 12.31 6.32
N MET A 182 -11.52 12.93 6.56
CA MET A 182 -11.20 14.27 6.06
C MET A 182 -11.07 14.34 4.53
N GLY A 183 -11.06 13.20 3.82
CA GLY A 183 -10.98 13.16 2.36
C GLY A 183 -9.68 13.75 1.82
N VAL A 184 -8.58 13.57 2.55
CA VAL A 184 -7.27 14.20 2.25
C VAL A 184 -6.68 13.70 0.93
N TRP A 185 -7.19 12.59 0.38
CA TRP A 185 -6.82 12.16 -0.96
C TRP A 185 -7.50 13.01 -2.05
N ARG A 186 -6.82 14.10 -2.45
CA ARG A 186 -7.02 14.71 -3.78
C ARG A 186 -6.00 14.10 -4.73
N GLY A 187 -6.46 13.54 -5.85
CA GLY A 187 -5.61 12.95 -6.88
C GLY A 187 -4.54 13.94 -7.34
N GLY A 188 -3.32 13.43 -7.52
CA GLY A 188 -2.28 14.13 -8.25
C GLY A 188 -2.53 14.01 -9.75
#